data_AF-A0A7L2QRM5-F1
#
_entry.id   AF-A0A7L2QRM5-F1
#
_cell.length_a   1.000
_cell.length_b   1.000
_cell.length_c   1.000
_cell.angle_alpha   90.00
_cell.angle_beta   90.00
_cell.angle_gamma   90.00
#
_symmetry.space_group_name_H-M   'P 1'
#
loop_
_entity.id
_entity.type
_entity.pdbx_description
1 polymer ?
#
loop_
_entity_poly.entity_id
_entity_poly.type
_entity_poly.pdbx_seq_one_letter_code
_entity_poly.pdbx_strand_id
1 'polypeptide(L)'
;FCCVELLCTCTRGQLGKEDMLCFLHHPEEELRWKQDPSLLHTLCTGSYLDVEKTVHWFCRFMRVAWMLLPQSRHWHLTFQPSSRSCIFQLSKGNESFTVETIFGVQRGDSDIFAGSQPTQAGVPSTTWRETYAVAEAKFFRHVSRQAPQDSWHCKCLQLLTHLLTGVGFSSYALKTVVMHLLNTTPLTRWRRRDFRQRLIDILKYLHRSLETKQL
;
A
#
# COMPACT_ATOMS: atom_id res chain seq x y z
N PHE A 1 -0.16 14.68 5.76
CA PHE A 1 -1.59 14.53 6.11
C PHE A 1 -2.43 14.64 4.86
N CYS A 2 -3.52 13.87 4.77
CA CYS A 2 -4.47 13.93 3.64
C CYS A 2 -5.73 14.66 4.11
N CYS A 3 -5.87 15.93 3.71
CA CYS A 3 -7.05 16.73 4.03
C CYS A 3 -8.20 16.38 3.07
N VAL A 4 -9.42 16.34 3.58
CA VAL A 4 -10.62 16.12 2.81
C VAL A 4 -11.55 17.30 2.99
N GLU A 5 -11.95 17.89 1.86
CA GLU A 5 -12.84 19.05 1.82
C GLU A 5 -14.18 18.66 1.21
N LEU A 6 -15.27 19.12 1.82
CA LEU A 6 -16.60 19.01 1.24
C LEU A 6 -16.80 20.14 0.24
N LEU A 7 -17.25 19.77 -0.96
CA LEU A 7 -17.75 20.72 -1.94
C LEU A 7 -19.27 20.58 -2.01
N CYS A 8 -19.96 21.70 -1.82
CA CYS A 8 -21.41 21.74 -1.97
C CYS A 8 -21.76 21.73 -3.46
N THR A 9 -22.63 20.81 -3.87
CA THR A 9 -23.20 20.77 -5.23
C THR A 9 -24.65 21.23 -5.26
N CYS A 10 -25.22 21.72 -4.15
CA CYS A 10 -26.60 22.18 -4.10
C CYS A 10 -26.81 23.35 -5.08
N THR A 11 -27.81 23.22 -5.95
CA THR A 11 -28.31 24.36 -6.71
C THR A 11 -29.19 25.22 -5.81
N ARG A 12 -29.08 26.55 -5.95
CA ARG A 12 -29.70 27.60 -5.10
C ARG A 12 -31.25 27.57 -5.04
N GLY A 13 -31.90 26.56 -5.64
CA GLY A 13 -33.36 26.40 -5.68
C GLY A 13 -33.88 24.96 -5.44
N GLN A 14 -33.04 24.02 -5.00
CA GLN A 14 -33.44 22.63 -4.68
C GLN A 14 -33.30 22.26 -3.20
N LEU A 15 -33.15 23.25 -2.31
CA LEU A 15 -33.24 23.01 -0.85
C LEU A 15 -34.66 22.54 -0.51
N GLY A 16 -34.86 21.22 -0.43
CA GLY A 16 -36.12 20.58 -0.04
C GLY A 16 -36.79 19.67 -1.07
N LYS A 17 -36.17 19.37 -2.22
CA LYS A 17 -36.73 18.43 -3.22
C LYS A 17 -36.03 17.07 -3.34
N GLU A 18 -34.88 16.89 -2.68
CA GLU A 18 -34.17 15.62 -2.64
C GLU A 18 -34.22 15.06 -1.20
N ASP A 19 -34.47 13.75 -1.06
CA ASP A 19 -34.52 13.06 0.24
C ASP A 19 -33.17 13.08 0.98
N MET A 20 -32.08 13.48 0.29
CA MET A 20 -30.74 13.62 0.84
C MET A 20 -30.47 15.05 1.30
N LEU A 21 -30.01 15.21 2.54
CA LEU A 21 -29.77 16.51 3.16
C LEU A 21 -28.30 16.87 2.94
N CYS A 22 -28.04 18.13 2.57
CA CYS A 22 -26.67 18.58 2.36
C CYS A 22 -25.91 18.70 3.69
N PHE A 23 -24.77 18.02 3.80
CA PHE A 23 -23.86 18.05 4.96
C PHE A 23 -23.28 19.45 5.29
N LEU A 24 -23.32 20.39 4.34
CA LEU A 24 -22.84 21.77 4.55
C LEU A 24 -23.95 22.76 4.95
N HIS A 25 -25.21 22.40 4.73
CA HIS A 25 -26.35 23.30 4.97
C HIS A 25 -27.24 22.87 6.14
N HIS A 26 -27.10 21.64 6.65
CA HIS A 26 -27.86 21.12 7.77
C HIS A 26 -26.94 20.78 8.95
N PRO A 27 -27.41 20.99 10.20
CA PRO A 27 -26.65 20.65 11.39
C PRO A 27 -26.46 19.13 11.52
N GLU A 28 -25.37 18.72 12.18
CA GLU A 28 -24.96 17.32 12.28
C GLU A 28 -26.00 16.45 12.99
N GLU A 29 -26.71 17.01 13.98
CA GLU A 29 -27.74 16.32 14.74
C GLU A 29 -28.89 15.89 13.83
N GLU A 30 -29.38 16.77 12.95
CA GLU A 30 -30.47 16.45 12.02
C GLU A 30 -30.07 15.37 11.01
N LEU A 31 -28.81 15.41 10.56
CA LEU A 31 -28.26 14.44 9.62
C LEU A 31 -28.16 13.04 10.25
N ARG A 32 -27.71 12.95 11.50
CA ARG A 32 -27.58 11.66 12.23
C ARG A 32 -28.90 10.92 12.40
N TRP A 33 -30.01 11.65 12.51
CA TRP A 33 -31.34 11.04 12.68
C TRP A 33 -31.99 10.63 11.36
N LYS A 34 -31.72 11.37 10.28
CA LYS A 34 -32.45 11.23 9.01
C LYS A 34 -31.71 10.41 7.98
N GLN A 35 -30.38 10.31 8.06
CA GLN A 35 -29.53 9.69 7.04
C GLN A 35 -28.34 8.93 7.64
N ASP A 36 -27.84 7.97 6.88
CA ASP A 36 -26.61 7.25 7.22
C ASP A 36 -25.42 8.22 7.31
N PRO A 37 -24.39 7.89 8.13
CA PRO A 37 -23.20 8.73 8.23
C PRO A 37 -22.55 8.98 6.88
N SER A 38 -22.09 10.20 6.64
CA SER A 38 -21.32 10.52 5.43
C SER A 38 -20.03 9.70 5.37
N LEU A 39 -19.51 9.51 4.15
CA LEU A 39 -18.17 8.93 3.97
C LEU A 39 -17.10 9.68 4.76
N LEU A 40 -17.25 10.99 4.97
CA LEU A 40 -16.33 11.75 5.82
C LEU A 40 -16.41 11.34 7.27
N HIS A 41 -17.61 11.22 7.83
CA HIS A 41 -17.76 10.76 9.20
C HIS A 41 -17.22 9.33 9.37
N THR A 42 -17.43 8.49 8.36
CA THR A 42 -16.96 7.10 8.33
C THR A 42 -15.44 6.98 8.19
N LEU A 43 -14.78 7.83 7.39
CA LEU A 43 -13.37 7.66 7.01
C LEU A 43 -12.41 8.71 7.59
N CYS A 44 -12.91 9.84 8.10
CA CYS A 44 -12.08 10.98 8.53
C CYS A 44 -12.18 11.23 10.04
N THR A 45 -11.11 11.79 10.61
CA THR A 45 -11.06 12.35 11.97
C THR A 45 -10.85 13.85 11.83
N GLY A 46 -11.90 14.64 12.10
CA GLY A 46 -11.97 16.02 11.65
C GLY A 46 -11.93 16.09 10.11
N SER A 47 -11.12 17.00 9.57
CA SER A 47 -10.93 17.16 8.11
C SER A 47 -9.85 16.26 7.53
N TYR A 48 -9.28 15.32 8.30
CA TYR A 48 -8.19 14.47 7.84
C TYR A 48 -8.64 13.04 7.64
N LEU A 49 -8.27 12.46 6.50
CA LEU A 49 -8.50 11.04 6.24
C LEU A 49 -7.77 10.20 7.30
N ASP A 50 -8.50 9.33 7.95
CA ASP A 50 -8.01 8.52 9.06
C ASP A 50 -7.75 7.09 8.58
N VAL A 51 -6.51 6.63 8.76
CA VAL A 51 -6.08 5.32 8.31
C VAL A 51 -6.85 4.21 9.02
N GLU A 52 -7.06 4.32 10.33
CA GLU A 52 -7.69 3.27 11.13
C GLU A 52 -9.17 3.14 10.77
N LYS A 53 -9.85 4.29 10.62
CA LYS A 53 -11.23 4.31 10.12
C LYS A 53 -11.34 3.72 8.72
N THR A 54 -10.40 4.05 7.83
CA THR A 54 -10.35 3.50 6.47
C THR A 54 -10.17 1.99 6.47
N VAL A 55 -9.23 1.47 7.28
CA VAL A 55 -9.00 0.03 7.45
C VAL A 55 -10.26 -0.66 7.99
N HIS A 56 -10.87 -0.10 9.04
CA HIS A 56 -12.05 -0.66 9.67
C HIS A 56 -13.24 -0.73 8.70
N TRP A 57 -13.49 0.36 7.96
CA TRP A 57 -14.51 0.40 6.92
C TRP A 57 -14.26 -0.65 5.85
N PHE A 58 -13.03 -0.76 5.34
CA PHE A 58 -12.69 -1.72 4.29
C PHE A 58 -12.82 -3.17 4.78
N CYS A 59 -12.34 -3.50 5.98
CA CYS A 59 -12.46 -4.85 6.50
C CYS A 59 -13.95 -5.22 6.77
N ARG A 60 -14.79 -4.26 7.21
CA ARG A 60 -16.25 -4.46 7.31
C ARG A 60 -16.88 -4.71 5.94
N PHE A 61 -16.54 -3.90 4.95
CA PHE A 61 -16.99 -4.09 3.57
C PHE A 61 -16.59 -5.48 3.03
N MET A 62 -15.33 -5.88 3.23
CA MET A 62 -14.82 -7.18 2.81
C MET A 62 -15.57 -8.34 3.46
N ARG A 63 -15.96 -8.24 4.74
CA ARG A 63 -16.79 -9.28 5.40
C ARG A 63 -18.15 -9.43 4.72
N VAL A 64 -18.81 -8.33 4.38
CA VAL A 64 -20.11 -8.35 3.71
C VAL A 64 -19.96 -8.89 2.29
N ALA A 65 -19.00 -8.36 1.52
CA ALA A 65 -18.74 -8.81 0.16
C ALA A 65 -18.36 -10.30 0.11
N TRP A 66 -17.58 -10.79 1.08
CA TRP A 66 -17.20 -12.20 1.17
C TRP A 66 -18.40 -13.14 1.26
N MET A 67 -19.42 -12.79 2.05
CA MET A 67 -20.64 -13.59 2.18
C MET A 67 -21.42 -13.72 0.87
N LEU A 68 -21.24 -12.78 -0.07
CA LEU A 68 -21.89 -12.79 -1.38
C LEU A 68 -21.11 -13.61 -2.42
N LEU A 69 -19.85 -13.96 -2.14
CA LEU A 69 -19.01 -14.71 -3.06
C LEU A 69 -19.26 -16.23 -2.94
N PRO A 70 -19.40 -16.98 -4.06
CA PRO A 70 -19.54 -18.44 -4.04
C PRO A 70 -18.42 -19.17 -3.30
N GLN A 71 -17.22 -18.58 -3.30
CA GLN A 71 -16.01 -19.11 -2.67
C GLN A 71 -16.15 -19.21 -1.14
N SER A 72 -17.00 -18.39 -0.51
CA SER A 72 -17.24 -18.40 0.93
C SER A 72 -17.76 -19.74 1.47
N ARG A 73 -18.32 -20.59 0.60
CA ARG A 73 -18.79 -21.93 0.96
C ARG A 73 -17.65 -22.93 1.20
N HIS A 74 -16.49 -22.67 0.63
CA HIS A 74 -15.36 -23.61 0.64
C HIS A 74 -14.10 -23.03 1.28
N TRP A 75 -14.05 -21.72 1.45
CA TRP A 75 -12.92 -20.99 2.00
C TRP A 75 -13.35 -20.25 3.26
N HIS A 76 -12.50 -20.27 4.27
CA HIS A 76 -12.68 -19.50 5.49
C HIS A 76 -11.86 -18.21 5.41
N LEU A 77 -12.51 -17.10 5.77
CA LEU A 77 -11.89 -15.78 5.85
C LEU A 77 -11.70 -15.41 7.31
N THR A 78 -10.46 -15.20 7.74
CA THR A 78 -10.13 -14.69 9.07
C THR A 78 -9.34 -13.39 8.97
N PHE A 79 -9.69 -12.40 9.80
CA PHE A 79 -8.98 -11.13 9.85
C PHE A 79 -7.95 -11.13 10.98
N GLN A 80 -6.79 -10.56 10.72
CA GLN A 80 -5.75 -10.34 11.73
C GLN A 80 -5.80 -8.88 12.22
N PRO A 81 -5.47 -8.64 13.51
CA PRO A 81 -5.49 -7.29 14.07
C PRO A 81 -4.38 -6.43 13.45
N SER A 82 -4.76 -5.33 12.81
CA SER A 82 -3.85 -4.28 12.35
C SER A 82 -4.63 -2.97 12.26
N SER A 83 -4.02 -1.87 12.71
CA SER A 83 -4.61 -0.52 12.65
C SER A 83 -4.25 0.24 11.37
N ARG A 84 -3.32 -0.30 10.58
CA ARG A 84 -2.69 0.41 9.44
C ARG A 84 -2.78 -0.36 8.11
N SER A 85 -3.19 -1.62 8.16
CA SER A 85 -3.41 -2.47 7.00
C SER A 85 -4.58 -3.42 7.26
N CYS A 86 -5.27 -3.87 6.21
CA CYS A 86 -6.27 -4.93 6.36
C CYS A 86 -5.58 -6.27 6.02
N ILE A 87 -5.28 -7.05 7.06
CA ILE A 87 -4.64 -8.35 6.90
C ILE A 87 -5.71 -9.43 7.09
N PHE A 88 -5.83 -10.32 6.11
CA PHE A 88 -6.74 -11.45 6.19
C PHE A 88 -6.12 -12.72 5.63
N GLN A 89 -6.51 -13.84 6.20
CA GLN A 89 -6.11 -15.16 5.77
C GLN A 89 -7.32 -15.86 5.13
N LEU A 90 -7.06 -16.47 3.98
CA LEU A 90 -7.99 -17.37 3.31
C LEU A 90 -7.48 -18.80 3.49
N SER A 91 -8.31 -19.69 4.04
CA SER A 91 -7.94 -21.09 4.25
C SER A 91 -9.00 -22.07 3.73
N LYS A 92 -8.53 -23.20 3.20
CA LYS A 92 -9.34 -24.34 2.75
C LYS A 92 -8.56 -25.63 3.02
N GLY A 93 -8.98 -26.40 4.01
CA GLY A 93 -8.25 -27.60 4.44
C GLY A 93 -6.82 -27.26 4.88
N ASN A 94 -5.83 -27.84 4.21
CA ASN A 94 -4.40 -27.57 4.48
C ASN A 94 -3.83 -26.39 3.68
N GLU A 95 -4.61 -25.81 2.75
CA GLU A 95 -4.18 -24.65 1.98
C GLU A 95 -4.55 -23.38 2.73
N SER A 96 -3.58 -22.49 2.91
CA SER A 96 -3.84 -21.15 3.41
C SER A 96 -2.94 -20.14 2.73
N PHE A 97 -3.46 -18.93 2.54
CA PHE A 97 -2.66 -17.79 2.12
C PHE A 97 -3.10 -16.54 2.85
N THR A 98 -2.12 -15.71 3.19
CA THR A 98 -2.32 -14.43 3.87
C THR A 98 -2.20 -13.30 2.87
N VAL A 99 -3.17 -12.40 2.89
CA VAL A 99 -3.19 -11.18 2.08
C VAL A 99 -3.12 -9.99 3.02
N GLU A 100 -2.13 -9.14 2.81
CA GLU A 100 -2.05 -7.82 3.43
C GLU A 100 -2.47 -6.77 2.41
N THR A 101 -3.52 -6.03 2.72
CA THR A 101 -3.98 -4.89 1.93
C THR A 101 -3.49 -3.60 2.57
N ILE A 102 -2.71 -2.84 1.79
CA ILE A 102 -2.19 -1.52 2.17
C ILE A 102 -2.97 -0.47 1.38
N PHE A 103 -3.37 0.61 2.07
CA PHE A 103 -4.14 1.69 1.47
C PHE A 103 -3.21 2.79 0.97
N GLY A 104 -3.54 3.41 -0.15
CA GLY A 104 -2.78 4.50 -0.74
C GLY A 104 -3.69 5.54 -1.40
N VAL A 105 -3.45 6.81 -1.10
CA VAL A 105 -4.07 7.95 -1.79
C VAL A 105 -3.09 8.45 -2.85
N GLN A 106 -3.51 8.43 -4.12
CA GLN A 106 -2.66 8.85 -5.22
C GLN A 106 -2.44 10.37 -5.21
N ARG A 107 -1.21 10.81 -5.48
CA ARG A 107 -0.87 12.23 -5.60
C ARG A 107 -1.04 12.68 -7.05
N GLY A 108 -2.18 13.31 -7.34
CA GLY A 108 -2.55 13.74 -8.71
C GLY A 108 -2.49 12.56 -9.68
N ASP A 109 -1.91 12.77 -10.85
CA ASP A 109 -1.74 11.72 -11.88
C ASP A 109 -0.37 11.01 -11.81
N SER A 110 0.37 11.15 -10.70
CA SER A 110 1.69 10.54 -10.54
C SER A 110 1.62 9.11 -9.98
N ASP A 111 2.75 8.40 -10.05
CA ASP A 111 2.92 7.07 -9.42
C ASP A 111 3.34 7.15 -7.94
N ILE A 112 3.17 8.32 -7.32
CA ILE A 112 3.50 8.60 -5.93
C ILE A 112 2.20 8.56 -5.12
N PHE A 113 2.22 7.84 -4.00
CA PHE A 113 1.05 7.64 -3.15
C PHE A 113 1.36 8.08 -1.72
N ALA A 114 0.35 8.54 -1.00
CA ALA A 114 0.38 8.60 0.45
C ALA A 114 -0.19 7.29 0.98
N GLY A 115 0.66 6.42 1.53
CA GLY A 115 0.36 5.08 2.01
C GLY A 115 0.06 4.99 3.49
N SER A 116 -0.65 3.91 3.87
CA SER A 116 -1.09 3.64 5.24
C SER A 116 -0.04 2.97 6.13
N GLN A 117 1.07 2.48 5.57
CA GLN A 117 2.08 1.70 6.30
C GLN A 117 2.69 2.46 7.49
N PRO A 118 2.99 1.74 8.60
CA PRO A 118 3.52 2.37 9.80
C PRO A 118 4.96 2.84 9.58
N THR A 119 5.30 3.99 10.16
CA THR A 119 6.68 4.46 10.27
C THR A 119 7.29 4.02 11.60
N GLN A 120 6.55 4.22 12.70
CA GLN A 120 6.93 3.93 14.10
C GLN A 120 5.65 3.78 14.95
N ALA A 121 5.76 3.21 16.15
CA ALA A 121 4.67 3.20 17.12
C ALA A 121 4.35 4.63 17.59
N GLY A 122 3.07 4.92 17.87
CA GLY A 122 2.63 6.22 18.40
C GLY A 122 2.37 7.33 17.37
N VAL A 123 2.46 7.02 16.07
CA VAL A 123 2.09 7.99 15.02
C VAL A 123 0.56 8.12 14.94
N PRO A 124 -0.01 9.35 14.84
CA PRO A 124 -1.46 9.56 14.73
C PRO A 124 -2.07 8.85 13.52
N SER A 125 -3.28 8.29 13.68
CA SER A 125 -4.04 7.56 12.64
C SER A 125 -4.28 8.38 11.36
N THR A 126 -4.25 9.71 11.44
CA THR A 126 -4.39 10.64 10.31
C THR A 126 -3.10 10.85 9.51
N THR A 127 -1.99 10.23 9.92
CA THR A 127 -0.70 10.35 9.22
C THR A 127 -0.62 9.33 8.09
N TRP A 128 -0.46 9.83 6.86
CA TRP A 128 -0.18 9.07 5.65
C TRP A 128 1.23 9.38 5.17
N ARG A 129 2.00 8.35 4.81
CA ARG A 129 3.42 8.51 4.41
C ARG A 129 3.57 8.36 2.90
N GLU A 130 4.38 9.20 2.30
CA GLU A 130 4.72 9.06 0.89
C GLU A 130 5.40 7.71 0.60
N THR A 131 4.92 7.02 -0.44
CA THR A 131 5.42 5.73 -0.92
C THR A 131 5.54 5.75 -2.42
N TYR A 132 6.58 5.07 -2.90
CA TYR A 132 6.95 4.94 -4.31
C TYR A 132 6.70 3.52 -4.84
N ALA A 133 6.01 2.68 -4.08
CA ALA A 133 5.83 1.26 -4.39
C ALA A 133 5.30 1.00 -5.82
N VAL A 134 4.39 1.84 -6.32
CA VAL A 134 3.85 1.74 -7.69
C VAL A 134 4.89 2.16 -8.72
N ALA A 135 5.60 3.27 -8.50
CA ALA A 135 6.69 3.73 -9.36
C ALA A 135 7.83 2.68 -9.45
N GLU A 136 8.22 2.11 -8.31
CA GLU A 136 9.22 1.06 -8.22
C GLU A 136 8.78 -0.22 -8.95
N ALA A 137 7.52 -0.64 -8.80
CA ALA A 137 6.98 -1.79 -9.52
C ALA A 137 6.98 -1.56 -11.03
N LYS A 138 6.64 -0.34 -11.48
CA LYS A 138 6.73 0.06 -12.89
C LYS A 138 8.17 0.10 -13.38
N PHE A 139 9.12 0.56 -12.56
CA PHE A 139 10.56 0.51 -12.86
C PHE A 139 11.03 -0.92 -13.12
N PHE A 140 10.77 -1.86 -12.21
CA PHE A 140 11.16 -3.25 -12.40
C PHE A 140 10.49 -3.88 -13.64
N ARG A 141 9.22 -3.58 -13.86
CA ARG A 141 8.50 -4.02 -15.06
C ARG A 141 9.14 -3.48 -16.34
N HIS A 142 9.56 -2.23 -16.35
CA HIS A 142 10.25 -1.60 -17.48
C HIS A 142 11.60 -2.27 -17.74
N VAL A 143 12.41 -2.48 -16.70
CA VAL A 143 13.68 -3.20 -16.78
C VAL A 143 13.49 -4.60 -17.34
N SER A 144 12.53 -5.37 -16.82
CA SER A 144 12.30 -6.74 -17.28
C SER A 144 11.85 -6.83 -18.74
N ARG A 145 11.20 -5.79 -19.29
CA ARG A 145 10.84 -5.73 -20.73
C ARG A 145 12.04 -5.52 -21.65
N GLN A 146 13.11 -4.89 -21.15
CA GLN A 146 14.31 -4.58 -21.93
C GLN A 146 15.46 -5.55 -21.68
N ALA A 147 15.42 -6.27 -20.57
CA ALA A 147 16.48 -7.18 -20.18
C ALA A 147 16.59 -8.38 -21.15
N PRO A 148 17.81 -8.91 -21.36
CA PRO A 148 17.98 -10.18 -22.07
C PRO A 148 17.15 -11.30 -21.44
N GLN A 149 16.69 -12.28 -22.24
CA GLN A 149 15.88 -13.41 -21.72
C GLN A 149 16.58 -14.21 -20.62
N ASP A 150 17.91 -14.22 -20.60
CA ASP A 150 18.73 -14.89 -19.59
C ASP A 150 19.14 -13.96 -18.43
N SER A 151 18.43 -12.85 -18.23
CA SER A 151 18.69 -11.90 -17.14
C SER A 151 18.24 -12.43 -15.78
N TRP A 152 19.08 -12.21 -14.76
CA TRP A 152 18.92 -12.74 -13.41
C TRP A 152 18.77 -11.63 -12.36
N HIS A 153 18.47 -10.39 -12.75
CA HIS A 153 18.29 -9.25 -11.83
C HIS A 153 17.24 -9.52 -10.75
N CYS A 154 16.05 -10.03 -11.10
CA CYS A 154 15.02 -10.40 -10.13
C CYS A 154 15.45 -11.57 -9.24
N LYS A 155 16.18 -12.56 -9.79
CA LYS A 155 16.70 -13.70 -9.03
C LYS A 155 17.76 -13.29 -8.00
N CYS A 156 18.60 -12.29 -8.33
CA CYS A 156 19.54 -11.69 -7.38
C CYS A 156 18.78 -11.12 -6.18
N LEU A 157 17.75 -10.32 -6.43
CA LEU A 157 16.94 -9.70 -5.38
C LEU A 157 16.22 -10.74 -4.51
N GLN A 158 15.61 -11.76 -5.12
CA GLN A 158 14.93 -12.86 -4.42
C GLN A 158 15.90 -13.63 -3.52
N LEU A 159 17.06 -14.03 -4.05
CA LEU A 159 18.05 -14.79 -3.30
C LEU A 159 18.63 -13.97 -2.13
N LEU A 160 18.94 -12.69 -2.34
CA LEU A 160 19.43 -11.82 -1.28
C LEU A 160 18.37 -11.56 -0.21
N THR A 161 17.12 -11.38 -0.62
CA THR A 161 16.02 -11.21 0.33
C THR A 161 15.90 -12.47 1.18
N HIS A 162 15.92 -13.66 0.60
CA HIS A 162 15.91 -14.91 1.36
C HIS A 162 17.12 -15.07 2.28
N LEU A 163 18.34 -14.82 1.81
CA LEU A 163 19.56 -14.96 2.61
C LEU A 163 19.63 -13.99 3.79
N LEU A 164 19.11 -12.77 3.61
CA LEU A 164 19.17 -11.72 4.63
C LEU A 164 17.89 -11.66 5.47
N THR A 165 16.87 -12.46 5.13
CA THR A 165 15.69 -12.67 5.99
C THR A 165 16.16 -13.30 7.30
N GLY A 166 15.96 -12.60 8.41
CA GLY A 166 16.39 -13.05 9.75
C GLY A 166 17.64 -12.35 10.28
N VAL A 167 18.38 -11.62 9.45
CA VAL A 167 19.57 -10.83 9.87
C VAL A 167 19.19 -9.39 10.23
N GLY A 168 17.89 -9.06 10.25
CA GLY A 168 17.37 -7.72 10.56
C GLY A 168 17.54 -6.70 9.43
N PHE A 169 17.95 -7.11 8.23
CA PHE A 169 18.12 -6.22 7.09
C PHE A 169 16.79 -5.98 6.35
N SER A 170 16.51 -4.73 5.99
CA SER A 170 15.26 -4.38 5.30
C SER A 170 15.28 -4.84 3.84
N SER A 171 14.25 -5.58 3.42
CA SER A 171 14.03 -5.94 2.01
C SER A 171 13.91 -4.70 1.11
N TYR A 172 13.45 -3.58 1.66
CA TYR A 172 13.39 -2.30 0.96
C TYR A 172 14.78 -1.77 0.62
N ALA A 173 15.74 -1.85 1.54
CA ALA A 173 17.10 -1.41 1.30
C ALA A 173 17.78 -2.24 0.19
N LEU A 174 17.56 -3.56 0.16
CA LEU A 174 18.06 -4.41 -0.93
C LEU A 174 17.47 -4.00 -2.29
N LYS A 175 16.17 -3.75 -2.32
CA LYS A 175 15.47 -3.29 -3.52
C LYS A 175 16.06 -1.96 -4.01
N THR A 176 16.28 -1.00 -3.11
CA THR A 176 16.90 0.30 -3.45
C THR A 176 18.29 0.13 -4.08
N VAL A 177 19.15 -0.71 -3.49
CA VAL A 177 20.49 -0.98 -4.05
C VAL A 177 20.42 -1.65 -5.42
N VAL A 178 19.53 -2.62 -5.59
CA VAL A 178 19.34 -3.27 -6.91
C VAL A 178 18.83 -2.28 -7.94
N MET A 179 17.89 -1.40 -7.59
CA MET A 179 17.43 -0.33 -8.49
C MET A 179 18.57 0.61 -8.89
N HIS A 180 19.42 1.01 -7.93
CA HIS A 180 20.59 1.84 -8.20
C HIS A 180 21.58 1.16 -9.17
N LEU A 181 21.88 -0.13 -8.94
CA LEU A 181 22.76 -0.89 -9.82
C LEU A 181 22.17 -1.10 -11.22
N LEU A 182 20.84 -1.27 -11.33
CA LEU A 182 20.15 -1.38 -12.61
C LEU A 182 20.23 -0.09 -13.44
N ASN A 183 20.31 1.07 -12.79
CA ASN A 183 20.50 2.36 -13.46
C ASN A 183 21.95 2.63 -13.87
N THR A 184 22.92 2.09 -13.15
CA THR A 184 24.35 2.37 -13.39
C THR A 184 25.06 1.27 -14.19
N THR A 185 24.49 0.07 -14.25
CA THR A 185 25.08 -1.10 -14.91
C THR A 185 24.24 -1.51 -16.12
N PRO A 186 24.84 -1.63 -17.32
CA PRO A 186 24.12 -2.10 -18.51
C PRO A 186 23.42 -3.44 -18.30
N LEU A 187 22.18 -3.57 -18.79
CA LEU A 187 21.35 -4.79 -18.65
C LEU A 187 22.01 -6.06 -19.20
N THR A 188 22.94 -5.91 -20.16
CA THR A 188 23.75 -7.01 -20.70
C THR A 188 24.66 -7.67 -19.68
N ARG A 189 24.98 -6.98 -18.58
CA ARG A 189 25.80 -7.48 -17.46
C ARG A 189 24.98 -8.09 -16.32
N TRP A 190 23.70 -8.34 -16.55
CA TRP A 190 22.79 -8.99 -15.60
C TRP A 190 22.45 -10.42 -16.02
N ARG A 191 23.24 -11.03 -16.90
CA ARG A 191 23.03 -12.41 -17.35
C ARG A 191 23.37 -13.40 -16.26
N ARG A 192 22.91 -14.65 -16.43
CA ARG A 192 23.22 -15.77 -15.50
C ARG A 192 24.71 -15.88 -15.16
N ARG A 193 25.60 -15.70 -16.14
CA ARG A 193 27.06 -15.79 -15.95
C ARG A 193 27.63 -14.70 -15.02
N ASP A 194 26.99 -13.53 -14.99
CA ASP A 194 27.42 -12.37 -14.21
C ASP A 194 26.82 -12.36 -12.79
N PHE A 195 25.95 -13.33 -12.48
CA PHE A 195 25.16 -13.39 -11.26
C PHE A 195 26.00 -13.27 -9.97
N ARG A 196 27.08 -14.05 -9.88
CA ARG A 196 27.97 -14.03 -8.70
C ARG A 196 28.61 -12.65 -8.51
N GLN A 197 29.02 -12.01 -9.60
CA GLN A 197 29.60 -10.66 -9.53
C GLN A 197 28.56 -9.65 -9.06
N ARG A 198 27.32 -9.73 -9.55
CA ARG A 198 26.22 -8.84 -9.13
C ARG A 198 25.91 -8.98 -7.64
N LEU A 199 25.91 -10.20 -7.10
CA LEU A 199 25.73 -10.40 -5.65
C LEU A 199 26.83 -9.72 -4.83
N ILE A 200 28.09 -9.86 -5.25
CA ILE A 200 29.23 -9.21 -4.59
C ILE A 200 29.09 -7.69 -4.66
N ASP A 201 28.70 -7.15 -5.81
CA ASP A 201 28.55 -5.70 -6.00
C ASP A 201 27.41 -5.13 -5.13
N ILE A 202 26.30 -5.87 -4.98
CA ILE A 202 25.21 -5.50 -4.07
C ILE A 202 25.71 -5.49 -2.61
N LEU A 203 26.39 -6.55 -2.16
CA LEU A 203 26.92 -6.63 -0.80
C LEU A 203 27.96 -5.53 -0.51
N LYS A 204 28.83 -5.22 -1.47
CA LYS A 204 29.80 -4.11 -1.36
C LYS A 204 29.12 -2.76 -1.26
N TYR A 205 28.07 -2.53 -2.06
CA TYR A 205 27.31 -1.29 -1.99
C TYR A 205 26.63 -1.16 -0.62
N LEU A 206 25.96 -2.22 -0.15
CA LEU A 206 25.31 -2.24 1.16
C LEU A 206 26.32 -1.96 2.29
N HIS A 207 27.49 -2.59 2.25
CA HIS A 207 28.53 -2.36 3.23
C HIS A 207 28.97 -0.89 3.28
N ARG A 208 29.24 -0.29 2.12
CA ARG A 208 29.58 1.15 2.02
C ARG A 208 28.46 2.06 2.49
N SER A 209 27.21 1.74 2.15
CA SER A 209 26.04 2.49 2.61
C SER A 209 25.88 2.44 4.13
N LEU A 210 26.21 1.31 4.76
CA LEU A 210 26.21 1.18 6.22
C LEU A 210 27.34 1.98 6.87
N GLU A 211 28.54 1.98 6.30
CA GLU A 211 29.68 2.79 6.80
C GLU A 211 29.37 4.30 6.70
N THR A 212 28.78 4.73 5.59
CA THR A 212 28.46 6.13 5.32
C THR A 212 27.13 6.59 5.92
N LYS A 213 26.31 5.67 6.45
CA LYS A 213 24.94 5.90 6.92
C LYS A 213 24.04 6.56 5.85
N GLN A 214 24.28 6.25 4.58
CA GLN A 214 23.52 6.77 3.43
C GLN A 214 23.08 5.62 2.53
N LEU A 215 21.77 5.53 2.29
CA LEU A 215 21.15 4.47 1.49
C LEU A 215 20.01 5.03 0.65
#